data_AF-A0AA88N5E6-F1
#
_entry.id   AF-A0AA88N5E6-F1
#
_cell.length_a   1.000
_cell.length_b   1.000
_cell.length_c   1.000
_cell.angle_alpha   90.00
_cell.angle_beta   90.00
_cell.angle_gamma   90.00
#
_symmetry.space_group_name_H-M   'P 1'
#
loop_
_entity.id
_entity.type
_entity.pdbx_description
1 polymer ?
#
loop_
_entity_poly.entity_id
_entity_poly.type
_entity_poly.pdbx_seq_one_letter_code
_entity_poly.pdbx_strand_id
1 'polypeptide(L)'
;MGNKICRKNEPFFCFLLSVAESSDIMPNIGIDDSLLKYSGLNSAAELDNSVKQTLMDMGRRSPDFLGSLGSDLAAFDAVPNAVGLGALVLSLVLEFTIRALDKQEKEDSTFDVVRRVFAEEKASGVRDSMEEYLKRLAMYLHQPTEMLEETNRLEKQLSEQLTCLKNSMLHDKKMSSRSMKHWTNGAAFHLQMLIHAARRKLQNTTKDEEKLKVHVASIITVLNRYQYDLQELLKLYKIYKNSTIKLFYKPSSYMMEVVAGYAWVIKDNELRKQTVVYCGEEMVGTSDAYIDYMFDHWSLIKQLNRYFDELKDNLQELITQNFEFNMQKVLPVSDNHSAL
;
A
#
# COMPACT_ATOMS: atom_id res chain seq x y z
N MET A 1 -34.39 -22.86 14.23
CA MET A 1 -34.99 -22.51 12.93
C MET A 1 -34.55 -21.11 12.57
N GLY A 2 -33.66 -21.00 11.57
CA GLY A 2 -32.99 -19.74 11.22
C GLY A 2 -33.88 -18.85 10.35
N ASN A 3 -34.21 -17.67 10.86
CA ASN A 3 -34.94 -16.65 10.13
C ASN A 3 -34.02 -16.01 9.09
N LYS A 4 -34.25 -16.33 7.80
CA LYS A 4 -33.73 -15.63 6.62
C LYS A 4 -34.32 -14.21 6.54
N ILE A 5 -33.85 -13.30 7.38
CA ILE A 5 -34.17 -11.86 7.28
C ILE A 5 -33.26 -11.16 6.23
N CYS A 6 -32.18 -11.80 5.78
CA CYS A 6 -31.16 -11.21 4.89
C CYS A 6 -31.53 -11.03 3.40
N ARG A 7 -32.77 -10.71 3.01
CA ARG A 7 -33.07 -10.40 1.57
C ARG A 7 -33.93 -9.17 1.29
N LYS A 8 -34.58 -8.55 2.28
CA LYS A 8 -35.41 -7.36 2.03
C LYS A 8 -34.65 -6.04 2.13
N ASN A 9 -33.55 -6.01 2.88
CA ASN A 9 -32.79 -4.78 3.17
C ASN A 9 -31.46 -4.67 2.41
N GLU A 10 -31.16 -5.64 1.54
CA GLU A 10 -29.92 -5.66 0.75
C GLU A 10 -29.76 -4.39 -0.12
N PRO A 11 -30.80 -3.90 -0.82
CA PRO A 11 -30.69 -2.64 -1.57
C PRO A 11 -30.41 -1.43 -0.66
N PHE A 12 -30.92 -1.44 0.57
CA PHE A 12 -30.71 -0.38 1.54
C PHE A 12 -29.27 -0.35 2.07
N PHE A 13 -28.73 -1.50 2.52
CA PHE A 13 -27.34 -1.55 2.97
C PHE A 13 -26.35 -1.31 1.84
N CYS A 14 -26.67 -1.73 0.61
CA CYS A 14 -25.91 -1.37 -0.59
C CYS A 14 -25.81 0.15 -0.76
N PHE A 15 -26.96 0.83 -0.67
CA PHE A 15 -27.01 2.29 -0.75
C PHE A 15 -26.19 2.95 0.38
N LEU A 16 -26.38 2.53 1.63
CA LEU A 16 -25.61 3.06 2.76
C LEU A 16 -24.10 2.89 2.58
N LEU A 17 -23.66 1.71 2.13
CA LEU A 17 -22.25 1.43 1.89
C LEU A 17 -21.68 2.32 0.77
N SER A 18 -22.41 2.50 -0.33
CA SER A 18 -21.97 3.36 -1.43
C SER A 18 -21.81 4.83 -1.00
N VAL A 19 -22.71 5.33 -0.15
CA VAL A 19 -22.58 6.68 0.41
C VAL A 19 -21.39 6.74 1.37
N ALA A 20 -21.20 5.72 2.20
CA ALA A 20 -20.06 5.65 3.12
C ALA A 20 -18.71 5.67 2.37
N GLU A 21 -18.59 4.92 1.28
CA GLU A 21 -17.41 4.89 0.40
C GLU A 21 -17.16 6.26 -0.24
N SER A 22 -18.20 6.89 -0.82
CA SER A 22 -18.08 8.21 -1.45
C SER A 22 -17.81 9.36 -0.46
N SER A 23 -18.15 9.18 0.82
CA SER A 23 -17.99 10.19 1.87
C SER A 23 -16.66 10.08 2.63
N ASP A 24 -15.74 9.21 2.21
CA ASP A 24 -14.46 8.95 2.89
C ASP A 24 -14.61 8.62 4.40
N ILE A 25 -15.72 7.98 4.79
CA ILE A 25 -15.91 7.53 6.18
C ILE A 25 -15.51 6.07 6.38
N MET A 26 -15.21 5.37 5.29
CA MET A 26 -14.76 3.99 5.34
C MET A 26 -13.36 3.92 5.96
N PRO A 27 -13.12 2.96 6.86
CA PRO A 27 -11.78 2.74 7.38
C PRO A 27 -10.81 2.41 6.26
N ASN A 28 -9.53 2.71 6.40
CA ASN A 28 -8.51 2.26 5.46
C ASN A 28 -7.60 1.25 6.15
N ILE A 29 -7.69 -0.01 5.72
CA ILE A 29 -6.82 -1.12 6.16
C ILE A 29 -5.97 -1.68 5.00
N GLY A 30 -5.98 -0.98 3.86
CA GLY A 30 -5.36 -1.41 2.61
C GLY A 30 -3.84 -1.34 2.62
N ILE A 31 -3.25 -1.94 1.60
CA ILE A 31 -1.84 -1.74 1.25
C ILE A 31 -1.74 -0.37 0.56
N ASP A 32 -0.69 0.40 0.86
CA ASP A 32 -0.44 1.70 0.25
C ASP A 32 -0.26 1.56 -1.26
N ASP A 33 -0.83 2.52 -2.00
CA ASP A 33 -0.81 2.55 -3.47
C ASP A 33 0.62 2.53 -4.03
N SER A 34 1.57 3.17 -3.35
CA SER A 34 2.98 3.20 -3.78
C SER A 34 3.61 1.81 -3.65
N LEU A 35 3.31 1.08 -2.57
CA LEU A 35 3.79 -0.28 -2.40
C LEU A 35 3.12 -1.21 -3.42
N LEU A 36 1.80 -1.09 -3.61
CA LEU A 36 1.06 -1.84 -4.62
C LEU A 36 1.62 -1.62 -6.03
N LYS A 37 1.84 -0.36 -6.42
CA LYS A 37 2.36 0.05 -7.73
C LYS A 37 3.64 -0.67 -8.11
N TYR A 38 4.57 -0.86 -7.17
CA TYR A 38 5.86 -1.50 -7.44
C TYR A 38 5.95 -2.97 -7.04
N SER A 39 4.93 -3.54 -6.40
CA SER A 39 4.97 -4.92 -5.89
C SER A 39 4.77 -6.02 -6.95
N GLY A 40 4.18 -5.67 -8.09
CA GLY A 40 3.77 -6.61 -9.14
C GLY A 40 4.77 -6.75 -10.29
N LEU A 41 4.41 -7.58 -11.27
CA LEU A 41 5.25 -7.86 -12.45
C LEU A 41 5.46 -6.63 -13.35
N ASN A 42 4.60 -5.62 -13.28
CA ASN A 42 4.73 -4.38 -14.05
C ASN A 42 5.68 -3.35 -13.41
N SER A 43 6.35 -3.66 -12.29
CA SER A 43 7.09 -2.66 -11.49
C SER A 43 8.14 -1.88 -12.28
N ALA A 44 8.79 -2.51 -13.27
CA ALA A 44 9.77 -1.86 -14.14
C ALA A 44 9.12 -0.79 -15.04
N ALA A 45 7.97 -1.11 -15.65
CA ALA A 45 7.23 -0.17 -16.47
C ALA A 45 6.67 0.99 -15.63
N GLU A 46 6.20 0.68 -14.41
CA GLU A 46 5.74 1.69 -13.46
C GLU A 46 6.85 2.65 -13.05
N LEU A 47 8.08 2.15 -12.87
CA LEU A 47 9.27 2.97 -12.60
C LEU A 47 9.58 3.89 -13.77
N ASP A 48 9.69 3.35 -14.98
CA ASP A 48 9.95 4.13 -16.18
C ASP A 48 8.90 5.23 -16.36
N ASN A 49 7.62 4.90 -16.23
CA ASN A 49 6.53 5.87 -16.33
C ASN A 49 6.61 6.94 -15.23
N SER A 50 6.90 6.54 -13.98
CA SER A 50 7.02 7.48 -12.87
C SER A 50 8.16 8.47 -13.08
N VAL A 51 9.33 7.99 -13.53
CA VAL A 51 10.49 8.84 -13.79
C VAL A 51 10.23 9.77 -14.98
N LYS A 52 9.66 9.26 -16.08
CA LYS A 52 9.28 10.09 -17.25
C LYS A 52 8.32 11.20 -16.87
N GLN A 53 7.29 10.88 -16.09
CA GLN A 53 6.30 11.86 -15.65
C GLN A 53 6.95 12.94 -14.79
N THR A 54 7.78 12.56 -13.81
CA THR A 54 8.51 13.50 -12.96
C THR A 54 9.43 14.42 -13.78
N LEU A 55 10.17 13.87 -14.75
CA LEU A 55 11.02 14.66 -15.63
C LEU A 55 10.22 15.60 -16.53
N MET A 56 9.10 15.15 -17.11
CA MET A 56 8.23 15.99 -17.95
C MET A 56 7.61 17.13 -17.15
N ASP A 57 7.10 16.84 -15.95
CA ASP A 57 6.50 17.84 -15.08
C ASP A 57 7.53 18.87 -14.64
N MET A 58 8.78 18.46 -14.43
CA MET A 58 9.86 19.38 -14.12
C MET A 58 10.34 20.18 -15.34
N GLY A 59 10.55 19.55 -16.50
CA GLY A 59 10.94 20.25 -17.73
C GLY A 59 9.91 21.30 -18.16
N ARG A 60 8.62 21.07 -17.89
CA ARG A 60 7.56 22.08 -18.08
C ARG A 60 7.68 23.26 -17.12
N ARG A 61 8.19 23.04 -15.90
CA ARG A 61 8.35 24.08 -14.86
C ARG A 61 9.66 24.85 -15.01
N SER A 62 10.71 24.19 -15.44
CA SER A 62 12.06 24.74 -15.58
C SER A 62 12.70 24.19 -16.88
N PRO A 63 12.56 24.89 -18.01
CA PRO A 63 13.07 24.43 -19.31
C PRO A 63 14.59 24.25 -19.35
N ASP A 64 15.33 25.06 -18.58
CA ASP A 64 16.80 25.03 -18.50
C ASP A 64 17.32 23.83 -17.66
N PHE A 65 16.44 23.17 -16.91
CA PHE A 65 16.77 22.05 -16.02
C PHE A 65 17.33 20.81 -16.75
N LEU A 66 16.83 20.55 -17.96
CA LEU A 66 17.23 19.38 -18.76
C LEU A 66 18.72 19.40 -19.13
N GLY A 67 19.33 20.59 -19.23
CA GLY A 67 20.74 20.74 -19.54
C GLY A 67 21.69 20.39 -18.39
N SER A 68 21.26 20.56 -17.13
CA SER A 68 22.08 20.29 -15.93
C SER A 68 21.90 18.89 -15.34
N LEU A 69 20.83 18.19 -15.71
CA LEU A 69 20.48 16.84 -15.21
C LEU A 69 21.51 15.75 -15.54
N GLY A 70 22.17 15.87 -16.69
CA GLY A 70 22.98 14.77 -17.26
C GLY A 70 24.15 14.35 -16.37
N SER A 71 24.81 15.28 -15.69
CA SER A 71 25.94 14.96 -14.80
C SER A 71 25.50 14.43 -13.44
N ASP A 72 24.40 14.96 -12.89
CA ASP A 72 23.95 14.65 -11.53
C ASP A 72 23.17 13.32 -11.47
N LEU A 73 22.56 12.91 -12.59
CA LEU A 73 21.89 11.62 -12.71
C LEU A 73 22.77 10.51 -13.29
N ALA A 74 24.02 10.80 -13.69
CA ALA A 74 24.96 9.81 -14.20
C ALA A 74 25.21 8.66 -13.20
N ALA A 75 25.06 8.93 -11.90
CA ALA A 75 25.13 7.89 -10.86
C ALA A 75 24.06 6.79 -11.02
N PHE A 76 22.97 7.05 -11.75
CA PHE A 76 21.86 6.12 -12.00
C PHE A 76 21.85 5.56 -13.44
N ASP A 77 22.95 5.70 -14.20
CA ASP A 77 23.04 5.23 -15.58
C ASP A 77 22.81 3.72 -15.73
N ALA A 78 23.15 2.93 -14.71
CA ALA A 78 22.81 1.51 -14.63
C ALA A 78 22.52 1.10 -13.19
N VAL A 79 21.25 0.79 -12.90
CA VAL A 79 20.80 0.27 -11.60
C VAL A 79 20.22 -1.13 -11.78
N PRO A 80 20.93 -2.19 -11.32
CA PRO A 80 20.46 -3.56 -11.46
C PRO A 80 19.32 -3.89 -10.48
N ASN A 81 18.38 -4.76 -10.90
CA ASN A 81 17.17 -5.15 -10.16
C ASN A 81 16.28 -3.98 -9.76
N ALA A 82 16.04 -3.08 -10.69
CA ALA A 82 15.08 -1.98 -10.52
C ALA A 82 13.63 -2.49 -10.71
N VAL A 83 13.23 -3.45 -9.87
CA VAL A 83 11.90 -4.05 -9.77
C VAL A 83 11.52 -4.24 -8.30
N GLY A 84 10.24 -4.40 -7.98
CA GLY A 84 9.81 -4.56 -6.59
C GLY A 84 10.22 -3.35 -5.73
N LEU A 85 10.79 -3.64 -4.55
CA LEU A 85 11.38 -2.61 -3.67
C LEU A 85 12.54 -1.84 -4.31
N GLY A 86 13.27 -2.43 -5.26
CA GLY A 86 14.32 -1.73 -5.99
C GLY A 86 13.77 -0.61 -6.86
N ALA A 87 12.65 -0.87 -7.54
CA ALA A 87 11.93 0.15 -8.31
C ALA A 87 11.35 1.24 -7.40
N LEU A 88 10.72 0.86 -6.28
CA LEU A 88 10.20 1.81 -5.31
C LEU A 88 11.31 2.75 -4.81
N VAL A 89 12.42 2.21 -4.31
CA VAL A 89 13.53 3.04 -3.80
C VAL A 89 14.13 3.91 -4.89
N LEU A 90 14.35 3.38 -6.10
CA LEU A 90 14.91 4.18 -7.18
C LEU A 90 13.98 5.34 -7.55
N SER A 91 12.66 5.11 -7.57
CA SER A 91 11.68 6.18 -7.81
C SER A 91 11.76 7.29 -6.76
N LEU A 92 11.92 6.95 -5.49
CA LEU A 92 12.02 7.91 -4.38
C LEU A 92 13.33 8.71 -4.43
N VAL A 93 14.45 8.02 -4.69
CA VAL A 93 15.76 8.66 -4.81
C VAL A 93 15.79 9.61 -6.01
N LEU A 94 15.27 9.19 -7.15
CA LEU A 94 15.19 10.05 -8.34
C LEU A 94 14.27 11.25 -8.11
N GLU A 95 13.09 11.05 -7.52
CA GLU A 95 12.17 12.16 -7.18
C GLU A 95 12.83 13.17 -6.23
N PHE A 96 13.60 12.69 -5.25
CA PHE A 96 14.37 13.54 -4.34
C PHE A 96 15.45 14.34 -5.07
N THR A 97 16.31 13.65 -5.83
CA THR A 97 17.42 14.28 -6.56
C THR A 97 16.89 15.31 -7.55
N ILE A 98 15.86 14.97 -8.32
CA ILE A 98 15.24 15.86 -9.29
C ILE A 98 14.70 17.12 -8.59
N ARG A 99 14.00 17.00 -7.45
CA ARG A 99 13.51 18.14 -6.68
C ARG A 99 14.61 18.98 -6.03
N ALA A 100 15.67 18.36 -5.52
CA ALA A 100 16.79 19.06 -4.91
C ALA A 100 17.50 19.97 -5.92
N LEU A 101 17.59 19.54 -7.18
CA LEU A 101 18.20 20.28 -8.27
C LEU A 101 17.36 21.50 -8.72
N ASP A 102 16.04 21.48 -8.52
CA ASP A 102 15.12 22.59 -8.85
C ASP A 102 15.22 23.78 -7.87
N LYS A 103 16.14 23.72 -6.87
CA LYS A 103 16.39 24.76 -5.84
C LYS A 103 15.14 25.28 -5.10
N GLN A 104 14.00 24.59 -5.20
CA GLN A 104 12.86 24.86 -4.35
C GLN A 104 13.09 24.18 -3.00
N GLU A 105 13.61 24.95 -2.05
CA GLU A 105 13.42 24.68 -0.62
C GLU A 105 11.93 24.82 -0.28
N LYS A 106 11.17 23.75 -0.51
CA LYS A 106 10.00 23.47 0.33
C LYS A 106 10.19 22.11 0.95
N GLU A 107 10.52 22.18 2.23
CA GLU A 107 10.89 21.16 3.20
C GLU A 107 9.93 19.95 3.35
N ASP A 108 8.88 19.81 2.51
CA ASP A 108 7.68 19.10 2.96
C ASP A 108 7.03 18.15 1.93
N SER A 109 7.74 17.59 0.95
CA SER A 109 7.06 16.70 -0.03
C SER A 109 7.77 15.41 -0.45
N THR A 110 9.10 15.30 -0.35
CA THR A 110 9.76 14.01 -0.68
C THR A 110 9.49 12.95 0.40
N PHE A 111 9.23 13.42 1.62
CA PHE A 111 8.73 12.55 2.66
C PHE A 111 7.30 12.11 2.42
N ASP A 112 6.51 12.57 1.45
CA ASP A 112 5.08 12.23 1.40
C ASP A 112 4.77 10.76 1.12
N VAL A 113 5.57 10.03 0.33
CA VAL A 113 5.37 8.57 0.17
C VAL A 113 5.80 7.86 1.45
N VAL A 114 6.96 8.22 2.01
CA VAL A 114 7.39 7.68 3.29
C VAL A 114 6.42 8.09 4.41
N ARG A 115 5.75 9.24 4.31
CA ARG A 115 4.85 9.81 5.32
C ARG A 115 3.44 9.24 5.17
N ARG A 116 2.99 8.95 3.95
CA ARG A 116 1.71 8.26 3.68
C ARG A 116 1.78 6.78 4.02
N VAL A 117 2.90 6.11 3.70
CA VAL A 117 3.12 4.69 4.00
C VAL A 117 3.50 4.50 5.48
N PHE A 118 4.28 5.42 6.06
CA PHE A 118 4.95 5.24 7.36
C PHE A 118 4.64 6.33 8.43
N ALA A 119 4.16 7.54 8.12
CA ALA A 119 4.06 8.62 9.13
C ALA A 119 2.79 8.72 10.00
N GLU A 120 1.83 7.81 9.88
CA GLU A 120 0.63 7.89 10.74
C GLU A 120 0.94 7.67 12.24
N GLU A 121 2.13 7.17 12.62
CA GLU A 121 2.57 7.07 14.02
C GLU A 121 4.09 7.20 14.18
N LYS A 122 4.56 8.16 15.01
CA LYS A 122 5.99 8.38 15.34
C LYS A 122 6.62 7.31 16.26
N ALA A 123 6.07 6.09 16.34
CA ALA A 123 6.54 5.08 17.32
C ALA A 123 6.22 3.60 16.97
N SER A 124 5.91 3.26 15.72
CA SER A 124 5.64 1.86 15.33
C SER A 124 6.93 1.15 14.93
N GLY A 125 7.30 0.06 15.61
CA GLY A 125 8.51 -0.71 15.26
C GLY A 125 8.45 -1.31 13.85
N VAL A 126 7.26 -1.62 13.32
CA VAL A 126 7.06 -2.06 11.93
C VAL A 126 7.49 -0.96 10.96
N ARG A 127 6.99 0.25 11.22
CA ARG A 127 7.32 1.44 10.44
C ARG A 127 8.81 1.73 10.46
N ASP A 128 9.41 1.79 11.64
CA ASP A 128 10.83 2.13 11.80
C ASP A 128 11.72 1.13 11.06
N SER A 129 11.34 -0.15 11.07
CA SER A 129 12.06 -1.20 10.33
C SER A 129 11.95 -1.03 8.81
N MET A 130 10.77 -0.69 8.30
CA MET A 130 10.56 -0.44 6.87
C MET A 130 11.28 0.84 6.40
N GLU A 131 11.22 1.91 7.19
CA GLU A 131 11.90 3.17 6.91
C GLU A 131 13.42 2.99 6.89
N GLU A 132 13.97 2.28 7.88
CA GLU A 132 15.39 1.94 7.92
C GLU A 132 15.79 1.07 6.73
N TYR A 133 14.96 0.09 6.33
CA TYR A 133 15.22 -0.71 5.14
C TYR A 133 15.31 0.13 3.88
N LEU A 134 14.37 1.04 3.64
CA LEU A 134 14.41 1.91 2.46
C LEU A 134 15.65 2.81 2.46
N LYS A 135 16.05 3.36 3.61
CA LYS A 135 17.29 4.14 3.75
C LYS A 135 18.52 3.33 3.40
N ARG A 136 18.63 2.10 3.92
CA ARG A 136 19.76 1.20 3.64
C ARG A 136 19.78 0.74 2.19
N LEU A 137 18.62 0.42 1.62
CA LEU A 137 18.50 0.04 0.22
C LEU A 137 18.93 1.19 -0.70
N ALA A 138 18.57 2.44 -0.38
CA ALA A 138 19.03 3.62 -1.10
C ALA A 138 20.56 3.82 -0.98
N MET A 139 21.11 3.68 0.23
CA MET A 139 22.54 3.84 0.50
C MET A 139 23.40 2.79 -0.23
N TYR A 140 22.91 1.56 -0.35
CA TYR A 140 23.64 0.42 -0.91
C TYR A 140 23.14 -0.01 -2.30
N LEU A 141 22.50 0.88 -3.07
CA LEU A 141 21.96 0.58 -4.41
C LEU A 141 22.98 -0.09 -5.34
N HIS A 142 24.25 0.33 -5.26
CA HIS A 142 25.35 -0.18 -6.07
C HIS A 142 26.26 -1.20 -5.33
N GLN A 143 25.89 -1.57 -4.10
CA GLN A 143 26.68 -2.42 -3.20
C GLN A 143 25.87 -3.68 -2.85
N PRO A 144 25.81 -4.67 -3.76
CA PRO A 144 24.85 -5.78 -3.68
C PRO A 144 25.07 -6.71 -2.49
N THR A 145 26.31 -6.84 -1.99
CA THR A 145 26.63 -7.68 -0.84
C THR A 145 26.13 -7.04 0.45
N GLU A 146 26.47 -5.78 0.65
CA GLU A 146 26.09 -4.95 1.80
C GLU A 146 24.57 -4.80 1.89
N MET A 147 23.91 -4.55 0.75
CA MET A 147 22.46 -4.49 0.67
C MET A 147 21.79 -5.84 1.02
N LEU A 148 22.39 -6.98 0.65
CA LEU A 148 21.85 -8.29 1.01
C LEU A 148 21.99 -8.57 2.51
N GLU A 149 23.13 -8.20 3.12
CA GLU A 149 23.35 -8.30 4.56
C GLU A 149 22.33 -7.49 5.35
N GLU A 150 22.14 -6.21 4.98
CA GLU A 150 21.14 -5.34 5.59
C GLU A 150 19.72 -5.86 5.39
N THR A 151 19.42 -6.43 4.21
CA THR A 151 18.13 -7.07 3.95
C THR A 151 17.88 -8.23 4.91
N ASN A 152 18.85 -9.15 5.08
CA ASN A 152 18.68 -10.29 5.99
C ASN A 152 18.57 -9.87 7.46
N ARG A 153 19.22 -8.76 7.86
CA ARG A 153 19.14 -8.23 9.23
C ARG A 153 17.77 -7.61 9.50
N LEU A 154 17.31 -6.73 8.60
CA LEU A 154 16.08 -5.97 8.76
C LEU A 154 14.82 -6.80 8.51
N GLU A 155 14.91 -7.85 7.70
CA GLU A 155 13.83 -8.83 7.47
C GLU A 155 13.42 -9.49 8.80
N LYS A 156 14.38 -10.00 9.57
CA LYS A 156 14.13 -10.60 10.88
C LYS A 156 13.47 -9.62 11.85
N GLN A 157 14.01 -8.41 11.91
CA GLN A 157 13.47 -7.35 12.75
C GLN A 157 12.01 -7.05 12.38
N LEU A 158 11.71 -6.88 11.08
CA LEU A 158 10.35 -6.62 10.62
C LEU A 158 9.41 -7.79 10.94
N SER A 159 9.85 -9.04 10.75
CA SER A 159 9.08 -10.24 11.07
C SER A 159 8.71 -10.33 12.56
N GLU A 160 9.64 -9.99 13.45
CA GLU A 160 9.41 -9.89 14.89
C GLU A 160 8.40 -8.78 15.22
N GLN A 161 8.57 -7.58 14.64
CA GLN A 161 7.66 -6.46 14.86
C GLN A 161 6.24 -6.75 14.36
N LEU A 162 6.10 -7.43 13.22
CA LEU A 162 4.80 -7.88 12.69
C LEU A 162 4.12 -8.90 13.61
N THR A 163 4.90 -9.82 14.18
CA THR A 163 4.41 -10.80 15.15
C THR A 163 3.92 -10.12 16.42
N CYS A 164 4.70 -9.19 16.97
CA CYS A 164 4.33 -8.38 18.13
C CYS A 164 3.06 -7.57 17.86
N LEU A 165 2.98 -6.89 16.71
CA LEU A 165 1.82 -6.09 16.33
C LEU A 165 0.56 -6.97 16.21
N LYS A 166 0.66 -8.13 15.55
CA LYS A 166 -0.44 -9.10 15.46
C LYS A 166 -0.91 -9.54 16.84
N ASN A 167 0.01 -9.99 17.70
CA ASN A 167 -0.32 -10.48 19.02
C ASN A 167 -0.99 -9.37 19.86
N SER A 168 -0.55 -8.12 19.71
CA SER A 168 -1.18 -7.00 20.39
C SER A 168 -2.63 -6.75 19.94
N MET A 169 -2.92 -6.99 18.66
CA MET A 169 -4.29 -6.91 18.13
C MET A 169 -5.15 -8.08 18.60
N LEU A 170 -4.62 -9.31 18.57
CA LEU A 170 -5.35 -10.52 18.92
C LEU A 170 -5.58 -10.70 20.42
N HIS A 171 -4.63 -10.30 21.26
CA HIS A 171 -4.61 -10.64 22.68
C HIS A 171 -4.65 -9.42 23.61
N ASP A 172 -4.05 -8.29 23.21
CA ASP A 172 -3.93 -7.10 24.09
C ASP A 172 -5.02 -6.05 23.85
N LYS A 173 -6.07 -6.40 23.09
CA LYS A 173 -7.18 -5.49 22.73
C LYS A 173 -6.73 -4.20 22.03
N LYS A 174 -5.60 -4.21 21.33
CA LYS A 174 -5.08 -3.06 20.55
C LYS A 174 -5.54 -3.06 19.08
N MET A 175 -6.69 -3.65 18.82
CA MET A 175 -7.31 -3.65 17.49
C MET A 175 -7.73 -2.23 17.10
N SER A 176 -7.35 -1.80 15.89
CA SER A 176 -7.76 -0.53 15.30
C SER A 176 -7.57 -0.59 13.78
N SER A 177 -8.22 0.30 13.04
CA SER A 177 -8.03 0.50 11.61
C SER A 177 -6.56 0.78 11.30
N ARG A 178 -5.90 1.55 12.16
CA ARG A 178 -4.47 1.88 12.05
C ARG A 178 -3.59 0.65 12.24
N SER A 179 -3.81 -0.13 13.30
CA SER A 179 -3.04 -1.35 13.57
C SER A 179 -3.19 -2.35 12.41
N MET A 180 -4.40 -2.48 11.85
CA MET A 180 -4.68 -3.30 10.67
C MET A 180 -3.92 -2.81 9.43
N LYS A 181 -3.93 -1.49 9.17
CA LYS A 181 -3.18 -0.88 8.06
C LYS A 181 -1.68 -1.11 8.20
N HIS A 182 -1.12 -0.88 9.39
CA HIS A 182 0.30 -1.12 9.66
C HIS A 182 0.70 -2.58 9.48
N TRP A 183 -0.10 -3.51 9.99
CA TRP A 183 0.18 -4.93 9.83
C TRP A 183 0.10 -5.35 8.36
N THR A 184 -0.92 -4.91 7.63
CA THR A 184 -1.12 -5.26 6.22
C THR A 184 0.00 -4.72 5.33
N ASN A 185 0.37 -3.44 5.50
CA ASN A 185 1.49 -2.84 4.78
C ASN A 185 2.82 -3.52 5.12
N GLY A 186 3.08 -3.76 6.41
CA GLY A 186 4.30 -4.43 6.84
C GLY A 186 4.40 -5.86 6.31
N ALA A 187 3.30 -6.62 6.31
CA ALA A 187 3.25 -7.98 5.74
C ALA A 187 3.53 -7.98 4.24
N ALA A 188 2.89 -7.08 3.48
CA ALA A 188 3.14 -6.91 2.06
C ALA A 188 4.60 -6.53 1.78
N PHE A 189 5.15 -5.59 2.54
CA PHE A 189 6.54 -5.14 2.41
C PHE A 189 7.53 -6.23 2.77
N HIS A 190 7.28 -6.99 3.83
CA HIS A 190 8.13 -8.10 4.26
C HIS A 190 8.23 -9.18 3.17
N LEU A 191 7.11 -9.53 2.53
CA LEU A 191 7.14 -10.45 1.39
C LEU A 191 7.97 -9.89 0.22
N GLN A 192 7.87 -8.59 -0.04
CA GLN A 192 8.69 -7.93 -1.06
C GLN A 192 10.19 -7.89 -0.69
N MET A 193 10.54 -7.78 0.59
CA MET A 193 11.92 -7.92 1.07
C MET A 193 12.45 -9.34 0.82
N LEU A 194 11.65 -10.36 1.10
CA LEU A 194 12.02 -11.75 0.85
C LEU A 194 12.21 -12.04 -0.64
N ILE A 195 11.31 -11.53 -1.50
CA ILE A 195 11.43 -11.63 -2.96
C ILE A 195 12.71 -10.93 -3.43
N HIS A 196 12.97 -9.72 -2.92
CA HIS A 196 14.19 -8.98 -3.25
C HIS A 196 15.46 -9.75 -2.84
N ALA A 197 15.48 -10.32 -1.64
CA ALA A 197 16.60 -11.13 -1.15
C ALA A 197 16.81 -12.41 -1.98
N ALA A 198 15.73 -13.11 -2.32
CA ALA A 198 15.78 -14.33 -3.15
C ALA A 198 16.33 -14.02 -4.54
N ARG A 199 15.82 -12.98 -5.19
CA ARG A 199 16.30 -12.50 -6.49
C ARG A 199 17.81 -12.26 -6.47
N ARG A 200 18.28 -11.52 -5.45
CA ARG A 200 19.70 -11.18 -5.29
C ARG A 200 20.57 -12.41 -5.06
N LYS A 201 20.13 -13.36 -4.24
CA LYS A 201 20.85 -14.63 -3.99
C LYS A 201 21.00 -15.46 -5.27
N LEU A 202 20.01 -15.42 -6.16
CA LEU A 202 20.00 -16.19 -7.41
C LEU A 202 20.83 -15.56 -8.53
N GLN A 203 21.06 -14.24 -8.53
CA GLN A 203 21.85 -13.57 -9.56
C GLN A 203 23.28 -14.09 -9.70
N ASN A 204 23.87 -14.59 -8.61
CA ASN A 204 25.23 -15.12 -8.60
C ASN A 204 25.30 -16.63 -8.95
N THR A 205 24.15 -17.26 -9.21
CA THR A 205 24.05 -18.69 -9.49
C THR A 205 23.25 -18.92 -10.77
N THR A 206 23.92 -18.97 -11.90
CA THR A 206 23.28 -19.33 -13.18
C THR A 206 22.62 -20.71 -13.07
N LYS A 207 21.28 -20.73 -13.17
CA LYS A 207 20.42 -21.91 -13.36
C LYS A 207 20.40 -22.93 -12.22
N ASP A 208 20.32 -22.47 -10.98
CA ASP A 208 20.03 -23.36 -9.84
C ASP A 208 18.51 -23.42 -9.60
N GLU A 209 17.80 -24.20 -10.43
CA GLU A 209 16.35 -24.41 -10.32
C GLU A 209 15.95 -24.93 -8.94
N GLU A 210 16.80 -25.73 -8.30
CA GLU A 210 16.57 -26.24 -6.96
C GLU A 210 16.63 -25.12 -5.91
N LYS A 211 17.60 -24.21 -5.99
CA LYS A 211 17.60 -23.01 -5.12
C LYS A 211 16.39 -22.12 -5.34
N LEU A 212 15.96 -21.93 -6.59
CA LEU A 212 14.73 -21.18 -6.89
C LEU A 212 13.52 -21.83 -6.21
N LYS A 213 13.35 -23.15 -6.34
CA LYS A 213 12.26 -23.89 -5.66
C LYS A 213 12.33 -23.74 -4.14
N VAL A 214 13.51 -23.77 -3.54
CA VAL A 214 13.70 -23.57 -2.10
C VAL A 214 13.26 -22.17 -1.67
N HIS A 215 13.65 -21.12 -2.40
CA HIS A 215 13.24 -19.76 -2.11
C HIS A 215 11.73 -19.57 -2.29
N VAL A 216 11.15 -20.08 -3.37
CA VAL A 216 9.70 -20.05 -3.63
C VAL A 216 8.95 -20.73 -2.49
N ALA A 217 9.34 -21.96 -2.10
CA ALA A 217 8.68 -22.70 -1.02
C ALA A 217 8.78 -21.98 0.34
N SER A 218 9.95 -21.39 0.64
CA SER A 218 10.15 -20.61 1.87
C SER A 218 9.23 -19.38 1.92
N ILE A 219 9.14 -18.63 0.82
CA ILE A 219 8.29 -17.43 0.76
C ILE A 219 6.80 -17.81 0.77
N ILE A 220 6.39 -18.88 0.09
CA ILE A 220 5.01 -19.40 0.14
C ILE A 220 4.63 -19.75 1.58
N THR A 221 5.55 -20.29 2.37
CA THR A 221 5.28 -20.60 3.78
C THR A 221 4.94 -19.35 4.58
N VAL A 222 5.72 -18.27 4.41
CA VAL A 222 5.46 -16.97 5.05
C VAL A 222 4.16 -16.35 4.53
N LEU A 223 3.94 -16.40 3.22
CA LEU A 223 2.73 -15.88 2.57
C LEU A 223 1.47 -16.57 3.10
N ASN A 224 1.44 -17.91 3.11
CA ASN A 224 0.31 -18.66 3.66
C ASN A 224 0.07 -18.31 5.14
N ARG A 225 1.13 -18.07 5.91
CA ARG A 225 1.02 -17.63 7.30
C ARG A 225 0.38 -16.25 7.41
N TYR A 226 0.76 -15.30 6.55
CA TYR A 226 0.14 -13.98 6.50
C TYR A 226 -1.31 -14.03 6.01
N GLN A 227 -1.64 -14.87 5.02
CA GLN A 227 -3.04 -15.06 4.65
C GLN A 227 -3.88 -15.59 5.82
N TYR A 228 -3.35 -16.58 6.55
CA TYR A 228 -4.02 -17.11 7.76
C TYR A 228 -4.19 -16.03 8.83
N ASP A 229 -3.11 -15.32 9.17
CA ASP A 229 -3.12 -14.26 10.19
C ASP A 229 -4.08 -13.13 9.78
N LEU A 230 -4.16 -12.77 8.50
CA LEU A 230 -5.11 -11.77 7.97
C LEU A 230 -6.55 -12.20 8.21
N GLN A 231 -6.90 -13.48 8.00
CA GLN A 231 -8.26 -13.97 8.27
C GLN A 231 -8.61 -13.91 9.76
N GLU A 232 -7.68 -14.24 10.65
CA GLU A 232 -7.89 -14.10 12.09
C GLU A 232 -8.10 -12.64 12.49
N LEU A 233 -7.25 -11.74 11.98
CA LEU A 233 -7.32 -10.31 12.23
C LEU A 233 -8.62 -9.70 11.70
N LEU A 234 -9.06 -10.06 10.49
CA LEU A 234 -10.32 -9.59 9.91
C LEU A 234 -11.55 -10.00 10.73
N LYS A 235 -11.58 -11.23 11.26
CA LYS A 235 -12.66 -11.68 12.16
C LYS A 235 -12.74 -10.82 13.41
N LEU A 236 -11.60 -10.56 14.07
CA LEU A 236 -11.56 -9.74 15.27
C LEU A 236 -11.83 -8.26 14.97
N TYR A 237 -11.36 -7.78 13.81
CA TYR A 237 -11.59 -6.42 13.35
C TYR A 237 -13.07 -6.16 13.05
N LYS A 238 -13.81 -7.15 12.53
CA LYS A 238 -15.27 -7.07 12.37
C LYS A 238 -15.97 -6.85 13.71
N ILE A 239 -15.60 -7.61 14.74
CA ILE A 239 -16.13 -7.46 16.10
C ILE A 239 -15.81 -6.06 16.63
N TYR A 240 -14.56 -5.61 16.46
CA TYR A 240 -14.13 -4.28 16.85
C TYR A 240 -14.96 -3.18 16.16
N LYS A 241 -15.17 -3.27 14.84
CA LYS A 241 -15.97 -2.31 14.09
C LYS A 241 -17.45 -2.30 14.46
N ASN A 242 -17.99 -3.44 14.90
CA ASN A 242 -19.33 -3.46 15.46
C ASN A 242 -19.47 -2.62 16.75
N SER A 243 -18.38 -2.47 17.50
CA SER A 243 -18.34 -1.61 18.70
C SER A 243 -18.19 -0.13 18.36
N THR A 244 -17.48 0.22 17.27
CA THR A 244 -17.12 1.61 16.95
C THR A 244 -18.05 2.28 15.96
N ILE A 245 -18.58 1.52 14.98
CA ILE A 245 -19.53 2.02 13.99
C ILE A 245 -20.94 1.91 14.54
N LYS A 246 -21.71 3.00 14.41
CA LYS A 246 -23.11 3.09 14.81
C LYS A 246 -23.95 3.56 13.64
N LEU A 247 -25.03 2.83 13.39
CA LEU A 247 -26.11 3.18 12.50
C LEU A 247 -27.31 3.59 13.35
N PHE A 248 -27.80 4.81 13.18
CA PHE A 248 -29.01 5.30 13.84
C PHE A 248 -29.74 6.27 12.92
N TYR A 249 -31.02 6.49 13.16
CA TYR A 249 -31.82 7.45 12.41
C TYR A 249 -32.20 8.63 13.30
N LYS A 250 -32.40 9.79 12.68
CA LYS A 250 -32.92 10.99 13.34
C LYS A 250 -33.97 11.65 12.44
N PRO A 251 -35.00 12.31 13.02
CA PRO A 251 -35.91 13.14 12.24
C PRO A 251 -35.12 14.22 11.49
N SER A 252 -35.40 14.39 10.19
CA SER A 252 -34.76 15.41 9.36
C SER A 252 -35.71 16.60 9.20
N SER A 253 -35.35 17.77 9.72
CA SER A 253 -36.12 19.01 9.52
C SER A 253 -36.19 19.39 8.03
N TYR A 254 -35.15 19.07 7.25
CA TYR A 254 -35.11 19.31 5.80
C TYR A 254 -36.12 18.45 5.02
N MET A 255 -36.40 17.23 5.48
CA MET A 255 -37.37 16.34 4.82
C MET A 255 -38.80 16.53 5.35
N MET A 256 -38.98 17.01 6.60
CA MET A 256 -40.31 17.24 7.18
C MET A 256 -41.20 18.20 6.37
N GLU A 257 -40.61 19.08 5.55
CA GLU A 257 -41.36 19.98 4.67
C GLU A 257 -41.87 19.31 3.37
N VAL A 258 -41.33 18.15 2.98
CA VAL A 258 -41.59 17.54 1.65
C VAL A 258 -42.16 16.12 1.75
N VAL A 259 -41.61 15.26 2.61
CA VAL A 259 -42.03 13.88 2.86
C VAL A 259 -41.59 13.54 4.28
N ALA A 260 -42.49 13.16 5.19
CA ALA A 260 -42.16 12.84 6.59
C ALA A 260 -40.97 11.84 6.71
N GLY A 261 -39.74 12.38 6.71
CA GLY A 261 -38.57 11.64 6.24
C GLY A 261 -37.50 11.56 7.31
N TYR A 262 -36.90 10.37 7.40
CA TYR A 262 -35.84 10.06 8.35
C TYR A 262 -34.48 10.20 7.67
N ALA A 263 -33.51 10.73 8.42
CA ALA A 263 -32.12 10.72 8.02
C ALA A 263 -31.38 9.62 8.78
N TRP A 264 -30.79 8.69 8.04
CA TRP A 264 -29.87 7.70 8.58
C TRP A 264 -28.49 8.29 8.75
N VAL A 265 -27.84 8.00 9.87
CA VAL A 265 -26.49 8.45 10.17
C VAL A 265 -25.61 7.23 10.37
N ILE A 266 -24.54 7.16 9.58
CA ILE A 266 -23.46 6.20 9.77
C ILE A 266 -22.35 6.97 10.47
N LYS A 267 -22.00 6.55 11.69
CA LYS A 267 -20.95 7.19 12.49
C LYS A 267 -19.89 6.17 12.87
N ASP A 268 -18.63 6.42 12.52
CA ASP A 268 -17.48 5.67 13.04
C ASP A 268 -16.82 6.48 14.16
N ASN A 269 -16.97 6.00 15.40
CA ASN A 269 -16.40 6.67 16.57
C ASN A 269 -14.87 6.57 16.64
N GLU A 270 -14.26 5.55 16.03
CA GLU A 270 -12.80 5.43 15.98
C GLU A 270 -12.22 6.53 15.09
N LEU A 271 -12.80 6.69 13.89
CA LEU A 271 -12.33 7.67 12.91
C LEU A 271 -12.83 9.08 13.20
N ARG A 272 -13.79 9.22 14.12
CA ARG A 272 -14.51 10.49 14.41
C ARG A 272 -15.16 11.09 13.17
N LYS A 273 -15.62 10.22 12.26
CA LYS A 273 -16.28 10.58 11.00
C LYS A 273 -17.74 10.13 11.02
N GLN A 274 -18.59 10.86 10.30
CA GLN A 274 -19.98 10.45 10.08
C GLN A 274 -20.47 10.92 8.71
N THR A 275 -21.42 10.19 8.14
CA THR A 275 -22.18 10.62 6.95
C THR A 275 -23.67 10.46 7.20
N VAL A 276 -24.47 11.18 6.42
CA VAL A 276 -25.93 11.22 6.53
C VAL A 276 -26.55 10.78 5.22
N VAL A 277 -27.52 9.88 5.30
CA VAL A 277 -28.27 9.35 4.16
C VAL A 277 -29.75 9.68 4.35
N TYR A 278 -30.34 10.37 3.37
CA TYR A 278 -31.75 10.73 3.41
C TYR A 278 -32.58 9.65 2.70
N CYS A 279 -33.51 9.02 3.42
CA CYS A 279 -34.42 8.01 2.86
C CYS A 279 -35.87 8.45 3.09
N GLY A 280 -36.72 8.27 2.07
CA GLY A 280 -38.13 8.69 2.10
C GLY A 280 -39.08 7.75 2.86
N GLU A 281 -38.59 6.60 3.32
CA GLU A 281 -39.38 5.60 4.07
C GLU A 281 -38.66 5.19 5.36
N GLU A 282 -39.43 4.83 6.39
CA GLU A 282 -38.92 4.22 7.62
C GLU A 282 -38.39 2.81 7.30
N MET A 283 -37.06 2.67 7.21
CA MET A 283 -36.42 1.40 6.91
C MET A 283 -35.95 0.72 8.20
N VAL A 284 -36.13 -0.60 8.33
CA VAL A 284 -35.70 -1.33 9.53
C VAL A 284 -34.29 -1.87 9.32
N GLY A 285 -33.27 -1.27 9.94
CA GLY A 285 -31.87 -1.73 9.88
C GLY A 285 -31.15 -1.61 11.22
N THR A 286 -30.35 -2.61 11.57
CA THR A 286 -29.49 -2.60 12.78
C THR A 286 -28.04 -2.31 12.41
N SER A 287 -27.26 -1.81 13.37
CA SER A 287 -25.81 -1.64 13.18
C SER A 287 -25.12 -2.97 12.86
N ASP A 288 -25.50 -4.04 13.55
CA ASP A 288 -24.93 -5.39 13.33
C ASP A 288 -25.14 -5.87 11.88
N ALA A 289 -26.37 -5.75 11.37
CA ALA A 289 -26.70 -6.17 10.00
C ALA A 289 -25.99 -5.32 8.94
N TYR A 290 -25.81 -4.02 9.20
CA TYR A 290 -25.01 -3.15 8.33
C TYR A 290 -23.53 -3.57 8.34
N ILE A 291 -22.95 -3.89 9.51
CA ILE A 291 -21.55 -4.31 9.62
C ILE A 291 -21.31 -5.66 8.96
N ASP A 292 -22.24 -6.60 9.09
CA ASP A 292 -22.21 -7.87 8.36
C ASP A 292 -22.20 -7.61 6.85
N TYR A 293 -23.15 -6.83 6.36
CA TYR A 293 -23.23 -6.48 4.94
C TYR A 293 -21.96 -5.76 4.45
N MET A 294 -21.46 -4.79 5.22
CA MET A 294 -20.24 -4.05 4.93
C MET A 294 -19.07 -5.01 4.74
N PHE A 295 -18.78 -5.88 5.70
CA PHE A 295 -17.63 -6.80 5.60
C PHE A 295 -17.74 -7.79 4.43
N ASP A 296 -18.96 -8.19 4.05
CA ASP A 296 -19.18 -9.11 2.92
C ASP A 296 -18.99 -8.41 1.56
N HIS A 297 -19.22 -7.09 1.49
CA HIS A 297 -19.22 -6.32 0.23
C HIS A 297 -18.06 -5.35 0.09
N TRP A 298 -17.31 -5.09 1.16
CA TRP A 298 -16.25 -4.10 1.19
C TRP A 298 -15.12 -4.48 0.22
N SER A 299 -14.98 -3.65 -0.81
CA SER A 299 -14.03 -3.80 -1.92
C SER A 299 -12.58 -3.97 -1.43
N LEU A 300 -12.20 -3.26 -0.36
CA LEU A 300 -10.85 -3.29 0.18
C LEU A 300 -10.44 -4.67 0.71
N ILE A 301 -11.34 -5.40 1.38
CA ILE A 301 -11.05 -6.76 1.87
C ILE A 301 -10.81 -7.70 0.68
N LYS A 302 -11.59 -7.55 -0.40
CA LYS A 302 -11.41 -8.33 -1.63
C LYS A 302 -10.06 -8.03 -2.29
N GLN A 303 -9.66 -6.75 -2.33
CA GLN A 303 -8.36 -6.33 -2.86
C GLN A 303 -7.20 -6.88 -2.05
N LEU A 304 -7.30 -6.88 -0.71
CA LEU A 304 -6.26 -7.45 0.15
C LEU A 304 -6.06 -8.95 -0.09
N ASN A 305 -7.13 -9.73 -0.13
CA ASN A 305 -7.02 -11.16 -0.41
C ASN A 305 -6.42 -11.40 -1.81
N ARG A 306 -6.92 -10.68 -2.81
CA ARG A 306 -6.41 -10.74 -4.19
C ARG A 306 -4.91 -10.45 -4.26
N TYR A 307 -4.42 -9.44 -3.54
CA TYR A 307 -2.99 -9.13 -3.54
C TYR A 307 -2.13 -10.32 -3.10
N PHE A 308 -2.48 -10.99 -2.00
CA PHE A 308 -1.70 -12.14 -1.53
C PHE A 308 -1.83 -13.36 -2.46
N ASP A 309 -3.00 -13.57 -3.06
CA ASP A 309 -3.21 -14.65 -4.04
C ASP A 309 -2.39 -14.38 -5.31
N GLU A 310 -2.48 -13.18 -5.89
CA GLU A 310 -1.69 -12.79 -7.07
C GLU A 310 -0.18 -12.84 -6.80
N LEU A 311 0.25 -12.43 -5.60
CA LEU A 311 1.66 -12.51 -5.23
C LEU A 311 2.14 -13.96 -5.15
N LYS A 312 1.30 -14.87 -4.66
CA LYS A 312 1.59 -16.31 -4.60
C LYS A 312 1.67 -16.92 -5.99
N ASP A 313 0.72 -16.59 -6.86
CA ASP A 313 0.62 -17.13 -8.21
C ASP A 313 1.77 -16.67 -9.11
N ASN A 314 2.27 -15.45 -8.90
CA ASN A 314 3.35 -14.85 -9.70
C ASN A 314 4.74 -14.91 -9.03
N LEU A 315 4.88 -15.64 -7.92
CA LEU A 315 6.07 -15.55 -7.07
C LEU A 315 7.37 -15.95 -7.80
N GLN A 316 7.30 -16.99 -8.63
CA GLN A 316 8.46 -17.46 -9.38
C GLN A 316 8.91 -16.43 -10.41
N GLU A 317 7.98 -15.86 -11.17
CA GLU A 317 8.24 -14.78 -12.11
C GLU A 317 8.83 -13.57 -11.38
N LEU A 318 8.23 -13.15 -10.26
CA LEU A 318 8.72 -12.03 -9.46
C LEU A 318 10.18 -12.25 -9.02
N ILE A 319 10.54 -13.42 -8.52
CA ILE A 319 11.91 -13.72 -8.10
C ILE A 319 12.89 -13.71 -9.28
N THR A 320 12.47 -14.19 -10.44
CA THR A 320 13.32 -14.31 -11.64
C THR A 320 13.40 -13.04 -12.48
N GLN A 321 12.55 -12.04 -12.22
CA GLN A 321 12.65 -10.73 -12.85
C GLN A 321 14.03 -10.11 -12.62
N ASN A 322 14.67 -9.73 -13.72
CA ASN A 322 15.96 -9.06 -13.72
C ASN A 322 15.90 -7.89 -14.71
N PHE A 323 15.39 -6.75 -14.24
CA PHE A 323 15.40 -5.50 -15.01
C PHE A 323 16.52 -4.61 -14.51
N GLU A 324 17.31 -4.11 -15.45
CA GLU A 324 18.28 -3.06 -15.22
C GLU A 324 17.68 -1.74 -15.68
N PHE A 325 17.53 -0.81 -14.74
CA PHE A 325 17.11 0.54 -15.07
C PHE A 325 18.30 1.30 -15.65
N ASN A 326 18.04 2.08 -16.70
CA ASN A 326 19.03 2.92 -17.34
C ASN A 326 18.45 4.32 -17.55
N MET A 327 19.04 5.30 -16.86
CA MET A 327 18.56 6.68 -16.87
C MET A 327 18.52 7.29 -18.28
N GLN A 328 19.47 6.95 -19.14
CA GLN A 328 19.58 7.52 -20.49
C GLN A 328 18.40 7.12 -21.40
N LYS A 329 17.76 5.98 -21.14
CA LYS A 329 16.54 5.56 -21.87
C LYS A 329 15.30 6.39 -21.51
N VAL A 330 15.37 7.12 -20.40
CA VAL A 330 14.24 7.79 -19.77
C VAL A 330 14.36 9.31 -19.87
N LEU A 331 15.58 9.82 -20.06
CA LEU A 331 15.83 11.21 -20.39
C LEU A 331 15.16 11.57 -21.73
N PRO A 332 14.44 12.70 -21.83
CA PRO A 332 14.00 13.20 -23.12
C PRO A 332 15.24 13.51 -23.98
N VAL A 333 15.28 12.95 -25.19
CA VAL A 333 16.34 13.26 -26.16
C VAL A 333 16.34 14.78 -26.35
N SER A 334 17.46 15.44 -26.08
CA SER A 334 17.65 16.80 -26.51
C SER A 334 17.65 16.79 -28.04
N ASP A 335 16.54 17.19 -28.65
CA ASP A 335 16.52 17.57 -30.06
C ASP A 335 17.45 18.79 -30.20
N ASN A 336 18.73 18.52 -30.43
CA ASN A 336 19.67 19.50 -30.95
C ASN A 336 19.21 19.85 -32.37
N HIS A 337 18.21 20.73 -32.47
CA HIS A 337 18.03 21.53 -33.66
C HIS A 337 19.26 22.42 -33.82
N SER A 338 20.21 21.89 -34.57
CA SER A 338 21.23 22.64 -35.26
C SER A 338 20.52 23.53 -36.27
N ALA A 339 20.26 24.78 -35.86
CA ALA A 339 19.97 25.85 -36.78
C ALA A 339 21.27 26.19 -37.52
N LEU A 340 21.30 25.83 -38.80
CA LEU A 340 22.21 26.35 -39.83
C LEU A 340 21.87 27.81 -40.15
#